data_AF-A0A9D5RXI9-F1
#
_entry.id   AF-A0A9D5RXI9-F1
#
_cell.length_a   1.000
_cell.length_b   1.000
_cell.length_c   1.000
_cell.angle_alpha   90.00
_cell.angle_beta   90.00
_cell.angle_gamma   90.00
#
_symmetry.space_group_name_H-M   'P 1'
#
loop_
_entity.id
_entity.type
_entity.pdbx_description
1 polymer ?
#
loop_
_entity_poly.entity_id
_entity_poly.type
_entity_poly.pdbx_seq_one_letter_code
_entity_poly.pdbx_strand_id
1 'polypeptide(L)'
;MKQKMDEFTKAKLIYTIEISIFALAFLVIAILQIVRVIKFGETHLRVINWITIFGASIGVLDFIWFLNSPVRRKKNSMLDKCLLVPLMIYILVFDIICFINYENPQVDLAQIMIPIALIYVSAVYTLEAVYHWYKPVPMLFEALEEEKENPQEEVNPDVDDNSNQENKEEN
;
A
#
# COMPACT_ATOMS: atom_id res chain seq x y z
N MET A 1 30.17 3.64 -20.28
CA MET A 1 28.88 4.35 -20.39
C MET A 1 27.94 3.79 -19.34
N LYS A 2 27.65 4.52 -18.25
CA LYS A 2 26.54 4.17 -17.36
C LYS A 2 25.27 4.32 -18.19
N GLN A 3 24.63 3.21 -18.54
CA GLN A 3 23.33 3.22 -19.19
C GLN A 3 22.39 4.00 -18.25
N LYS A 4 22.00 5.22 -18.65
CA LYS A 4 21.03 6.02 -17.92
C LYS A 4 19.77 5.16 -17.93
N MET A 5 19.45 4.56 -16.78
CA MET A 5 18.28 3.70 -16.66
C MET A 5 17.08 4.58 -17.02
N ASP A 6 16.33 4.16 -18.04
CA ASP A 6 15.14 4.85 -18.53
C ASP A 6 14.23 5.14 -17.33
N GLU A 7 13.70 6.36 -17.22
CA GLU A 7 12.91 6.83 -16.05
C GLU A 7 11.76 5.86 -15.73
N PHE A 8 11.19 5.28 -16.78
CA PHE A 8 10.16 4.24 -16.69
C PHE A 8 10.64 2.96 -15.99
N THR A 9 11.89 2.55 -16.20
CA THR A 9 12.48 1.39 -15.53
C THR A 9 12.78 1.71 -14.06
N LYS A 10 13.13 2.97 -13.73
CA LYS A 10 13.29 3.41 -12.34
C LYS A 10 11.96 3.38 -11.60
N ALA A 11 10.92 3.94 -12.18
CA ALA A 11 9.60 4.02 -11.56
C ALA A 11 9.00 2.63 -11.30
N LYS A 12 9.12 1.71 -12.27
CA LYS A 12 8.78 0.28 -12.08
C LYS A 12 9.53 -0.37 -10.93
N LEU A 13 10.85 -0.15 -10.88
CA LEU A 13 11.72 -0.74 -9.86
C LEU A 13 11.33 -0.23 -8.47
N ILE A 14 11.11 1.07 -8.32
CA ILE A 14 10.70 1.69 -7.05
C ILE A 14 9.37 1.11 -6.58
N TYR A 15 8.35 1.09 -7.45
CA TYR A 15 7.03 0.53 -7.11
C TYR A 15 7.10 -0.95 -6.73
N THR A 16 7.87 -1.75 -7.47
CA THR A 16 8.04 -3.18 -7.17
C THR A 16 8.74 -3.41 -5.84
N ILE A 17 9.77 -2.62 -5.53
CA ILE A 17 10.49 -2.69 -4.25
C ILE A 17 9.58 -2.28 -3.10
N GLU A 18 8.80 -1.21 -3.25
CA GLU A 18 7.85 -0.74 -2.24
C GLU A 18 6.84 -1.84 -1.86
N ILE A 19 6.21 -2.45 -2.87
CA ILE A 19 5.26 -3.55 -2.64
C ILE A 19 5.97 -4.74 -1.98
N SER A 20 7.19 -5.08 -2.41
CA SER A 20 7.96 -6.19 -1.85
C SER A 20 8.30 -5.96 -0.37
N ILE A 21 8.62 -4.73 0.02
CA ILE A 21 8.88 -4.36 1.41
C ILE A 21 7.61 -4.53 2.25
N PHE A 22 6.45 -4.09 1.75
CA PHE A 22 5.19 -4.30 2.44
C PHE A 22 4.85 -5.80 2.56
N ALA A 23 5.05 -6.58 1.49
CA ALA A 23 4.84 -8.02 1.51
C ALA A 23 5.68 -8.70 2.60
N LEU A 24 6.96 -8.34 2.69
CA LEU A 24 7.88 -8.86 3.68
C LEU A 24 7.49 -8.43 5.10
N ALA A 25 7.12 -7.17 5.30
CA ALA A 25 6.69 -6.65 6.59
C ALA A 25 5.46 -7.42 7.12
N PHE A 26 4.44 -7.61 6.28
CA PHE A 26 3.25 -8.39 6.67
C PHE A 26 3.58 -9.85 6.97
N LEU A 27 4.48 -10.47 6.21
CA LEU A 27 4.92 -11.84 6.47
C LEU A 27 5.62 -11.98 7.82
N VAL A 28 6.56 -11.08 8.12
CA VAL A 28 7.30 -11.08 9.39
C VAL A 28 6.33 -10.89 10.57
N ILE A 29 5.39 -9.94 10.47
CA ILE A 29 4.38 -9.71 11.51
C ILE A 29 3.51 -10.97 11.69
N ALA A 30 3.09 -11.61 10.60
CA ALA A 30 2.28 -12.82 10.66
C ALA A 30 3.03 -13.97 11.36
N ILE A 31 4.30 -14.19 11.03
CA ILE A 31 5.14 -15.22 11.66
C ILE A 31 5.29 -14.92 13.16
N LEU A 32 5.56 -13.68 13.55
CA LEU A 32 5.69 -13.29 14.95
C LEU A 32 4.40 -13.51 15.76
N GLN A 33 3.23 -13.34 15.13
CA GLN A 33 1.95 -13.66 15.74
C GLN A 33 1.71 -15.17 15.85
N ILE A 34 2.03 -15.95 14.81
CA ILE A 34 1.90 -17.42 14.83
C ILE A 34 2.80 -18.05 15.90
N VAL A 35 4.03 -17.58 16.02
CA VAL A 35 5.00 -18.04 17.05
C VAL A 35 4.62 -17.49 18.45
N ARG A 36 3.56 -16.68 18.54
CA ARG A 36 3.03 -16.10 19.79
C ARG A 36 4.02 -15.17 20.51
N VAL A 37 4.97 -14.59 19.77
CA VAL A 37 5.83 -13.50 20.24
C VAL A 37 4.99 -12.24 20.41
N ILE A 38 4.09 -11.97 19.45
CA ILE A 38 3.09 -10.92 19.53
C ILE A 38 1.75 -11.56 19.84
N LYS A 39 1.08 -11.07 20.90
CA LYS A 39 -0.27 -11.51 21.27
C LYS A 39 -1.18 -10.30 21.37
N PHE A 40 -2.38 -10.41 20.82
CA PHE A 40 -3.42 -9.42 21.00
C PHE A 40 -4.19 -9.70 22.28
N GLY A 41 -4.28 -8.67 23.13
CA GLY A 41 -5.28 -8.62 24.19
C GLY A 41 -6.63 -8.14 23.63
N GLU A 42 -7.67 -8.25 24.45
CA GLU A 42 -9.05 -7.91 24.07
C GLU A 42 -9.21 -6.47 23.55
N THR A 43 -8.56 -5.50 24.20
CA THR A 43 -8.60 -4.09 23.78
C THR A 43 -8.02 -3.88 22.39
N HIS A 44 -6.89 -4.54 22.09
CA HIS A 44 -6.25 -4.44 20.78
C HIS A 44 -7.16 -5.03 19.71
N LEU A 45 -7.80 -6.17 19.99
CA LEU A 45 -8.72 -6.80 19.06
C LEU A 45 -9.91 -5.91 18.74
N ARG A 46 -10.49 -5.24 19.75
CA ARG A 46 -11.61 -4.30 19.54
C ARG A 46 -11.22 -3.12 18.64
N VAL A 47 -10.03 -2.55 18.85
CA VAL A 47 -9.53 -1.45 18.01
C VAL A 47 -9.28 -1.94 16.58
N ILE A 48 -8.64 -3.10 16.41
CA ILE A 48 -8.38 -3.69 15.10
C ILE A 48 -9.70 -3.93 14.37
N ASN A 49 -10.66 -4.59 15.02
CA ASN A 49 -11.96 -4.91 14.44
C ASN A 49 -12.72 -3.65 13.95
N TRP A 50 -12.67 -2.55 14.72
CA TRP A 50 -13.24 -1.27 14.27
C TRP A 50 -12.54 -0.70 13.04
N ILE A 51 -11.20 -0.78 12.98
CA ILE A 51 -10.45 -0.27 11.83
C ILE A 51 -10.70 -1.15 10.60
N THR A 52 -10.70 -2.47 10.78
CA THR A 52 -10.82 -3.43 9.70
C THR A 52 -12.23 -3.48 9.13
N ILE A 53 -13.29 -3.31 9.93
CA ILE A 53 -14.66 -3.36 9.41
C ILE A 53 -14.95 -2.18 8.47
N PHE A 54 -14.46 -0.98 8.81
CA PHE A 54 -14.57 0.18 7.93
C PHE A 54 -13.70 0.01 6.69
N GLY A 55 -12.43 -0.37 6.87
CA GLY A 55 -11.50 -0.58 5.76
C GLY A 55 -12.00 -1.62 4.75
N ALA A 56 -12.49 -2.75 5.23
CA ALA A 56 -12.99 -3.84 4.40
C ALA A 56 -14.32 -3.50 3.72
N SER A 57 -15.22 -2.79 4.41
CA SER A 57 -16.45 -2.27 3.80
C SER A 57 -16.15 -1.31 2.65
N ILE A 58 -15.22 -0.37 2.86
CA ILE A 58 -14.78 0.57 1.82
C ILE A 58 -14.15 -0.20 0.65
N GLY A 59 -13.29 -1.19 0.92
CA GLY A 59 -12.66 -2.01 -0.11
C GLY A 59 -13.68 -2.75 -1.00
N VAL A 60 -14.73 -3.32 -0.41
CA VAL A 60 -15.81 -3.99 -1.15
C VAL A 60 -16.63 -2.99 -1.96
N LEU A 61 -17.01 -1.85 -1.36
CA LEU A 61 -17.76 -0.81 -2.08
C LEU A 61 -16.96 -0.22 -3.24
N ASP A 62 -15.65 -0.01 -3.04
CA ASP A 62 -14.75 0.47 -4.08
C ASP A 62 -14.63 -0.53 -5.22
N PHE A 63 -14.61 -1.84 -4.94
CA PHE A 63 -14.64 -2.86 -5.97
C PHE A 63 -15.95 -2.88 -6.76
N ILE A 64 -17.10 -2.77 -6.07
CA ILE A 64 -18.41 -2.67 -6.73
C ILE A 64 -18.46 -1.43 -7.62
N TRP A 65 -17.95 -0.30 -7.14
CA TRP A 65 -17.85 0.92 -7.94
C TRP A 65 -16.94 0.70 -9.16
N PHE A 66 -15.77 0.11 -8.96
CA PHE A 66 -14.83 -0.20 -10.02
C PHE A 66 -15.46 -1.05 -11.14
N LEU A 67 -16.25 -2.07 -10.80
CA LEU A 67 -16.97 -2.88 -11.79
C LEU A 67 -17.97 -2.05 -12.62
N ASN A 68 -18.65 -1.09 -12.00
CA ASN A 68 -19.68 -0.29 -12.63
C ASN A 68 -19.13 0.92 -13.42
N SER A 69 -17.92 1.39 -13.11
CA SER A 69 -17.34 2.57 -13.75
C SER A 69 -16.27 2.22 -14.80
N PRO A 70 -16.52 2.44 -16.10
CA PRO A 70 -15.49 2.24 -17.13
C PRO A 70 -14.30 3.21 -16.98
N VAL A 71 -14.53 4.39 -16.38
CA VAL A 71 -13.47 5.39 -16.14
C VAL A 71 -12.45 4.85 -15.14
N ARG A 72 -12.90 4.26 -14.02
CA ARG A 72 -12.00 3.69 -13.02
C ARG A 72 -11.28 2.43 -13.48
N ARG A 73 -11.90 1.64 -14.38
CA ARG A 73 -11.28 0.46 -15.01
C ARG A 73 -10.06 0.79 -15.86
N LYS A 74 -9.94 2.02 -16.36
CA LYS A 74 -8.76 2.45 -17.12
C LYS A 74 -7.57 2.78 -16.21
N LYS A 75 -7.84 3.27 -15.00
CA LYS A 75 -6.79 3.76 -14.07
C LYS A 75 -6.27 2.70 -13.11
N ASN A 76 -7.09 1.70 -12.77
CA ASN A 76 -6.71 0.65 -11.82
C ASN A 76 -6.57 -0.71 -12.49
N SER A 77 -5.68 -1.54 -11.95
CA SER A 77 -5.52 -2.93 -12.35
C SER A 77 -6.68 -3.77 -11.81
N MET A 78 -7.35 -4.50 -12.69
CA MET A 78 -8.41 -5.43 -12.31
C MET A 78 -7.88 -6.62 -11.49
N LEU A 79 -6.63 -7.02 -11.74
CA LEU A 79 -5.98 -8.13 -11.04
C LEU A 79 -5.85 -7.82 -9.55
N ASP A 80 -5.33 -6.66 -9.20
CA ASP A 80 -5.07 -6.23 -7.82
C ASP A 80 -6.39 -6.19 -7.03
N LYS A 81 -7.43 -5.61 -7.64
CA LYS A 81 -8.77 -5.57 -7.05
C LYS A 81 -9.36 -6.97 -6.85
N CYS A 82 -9.25 -7.85 -7.85
CA CYS A 82 -9.73 -9.22 -7.73
C CYS A 82 -8.96 -10.05 -6.69
N LEU A 83 -7.66 -9.80 -6.49
CA LEU A 83 -6.87 -10.48 -5.48
C LEU A 83 -7.17 -9.98 -4.06
N LEU A 84 -7.47 -8.69 -3.90
CA LEU A 84 -7.76 -8.09 -2.58
C LEU A 84 -9.21 -8.29 -2.12
N VAL A 85 -10.19 -8.44 -3.02
CA VAL A 85 -11.61 -8.61 -2.64
C VAL A 85 -11.88 -9.82 -1.74
N PRO A 86 -11.35 -11.03 -2.03
CA PRO A 86 -11.50 -12.18 -1.14
C PRO A 86 -11.02 -11.90 0.29
N LEU A 87 -9.93 -11.15 0.44
CA LEU A 87 -9.43 -10.73 1.75
C LEU A 87 -10.41 -9.78 2.43
N MET A 88 -10.95 -8.79 1.72
CA MET A 88 -11.91 -7.85 2.29
C MET A 88 -13.19 -8.57 2.77
N ILE A 89 -13.67 -9.55 2.00
CA ILE A 89 -14.81 -10.40 2.39
C ILE A 89 -14.45 -11.24 3.62
N TYR A 90 -13.27 -11.87 3.63
CA TYR A 90 -12.78 -12.65 4.76
C TYR A 90 -12.72 -11.83 6.04
N ILE A 91 -12.16 -10.62 5.96
CA ILE A 91 -12.06 -9.67 7.08
C ILE A 91 -13.45 -9.25 7.54
N LEU A 92 -14.38 -8.90 6.63
CA LEU A 92 -15.75 -8.54 6.99
C LEU A 92 -16.48 -9.67 7.75
N VAL A 93 -16.35 -10.91 7.29
CA VAL A 93 -16.97 -12.06 7.96
C VAL A 93 -16.37 -12.25 9.35
N PHE A 94 -15.04 -12.16 9.47
CA PHE A 94 -14.35 -12.23 10.76
C PHE A 94 -14.79 -11.11 11.71
N ASP A 95 -14.86 -9.88 11.23
CA ASP A 95 -15.25 -8.70 12.00
C ASP A 95 -16.70 -8.84 12.51
N ILE A 96 -17.62 -9.30 11.65
CA ILE A 96 -19.02 -9.58 12.04
C ILE A 96 -19.07 -10.63 13.16
N ILE A 97 -18.29 -11.72 13.06
CA ILE A 97 -18.24 -12.75 14.11
C ILE A 97 -17.72 -12.14 15.43
N CYS A 98 -16.69 -11.31 15.37
CA CYS A 98 -16.16 -10.63 16.55
C CYS A 98 -17.13 -9.60 17.13
N PHE A 99 -17.95 -8.93 16.30
CA PHE A 99 -19.01 -8.02 16.75
C PHE A 99 -20.16 -8.76 17.43
N ILE A 100 -20.59 -9.91 16.89
CA ILE A 100 -21.62 -10.75 17.52
C ILE A 100 -21.17 -11.22 18.91
N ASN A 101 -19.87 -11.50 19.07
CA ASN A 101 -19.28 -11.96 20.32
C ASN A 101 -18.57 -10.83 21.10
N TYR A 102 -19.06 -9.58 21.02
CA TYR A 102 -18.35 -8.40 21.56
C TYR A 102 -18.03 -8.47 23.06
N GLU A 103 -18.92 -9.06 23.86
CA GLU A 103 -18.75 -9.21 25.32
C GLU A 103 -17.70 -10.27 25.67
N ASN A 104 -17.58 -11.32 24.86
CA ASN A 104 -16.58 -12.39 25.02
C ASN A 104 -15.81 -12.55 23.71
N PRO A 105 -14.90 -11.61 23.41
CA PRO A 105 -14.16 -11.63 22.16
C PRO A 105 -13.40 -12.95 22.03
N GLN A 106 -13.56 -13.62 20.89
CA GLN A 106 -12.85 -14.88 20.60
C GLN A 106 -11.37 -14.61 20.29
N VAL A 107 -10.60 -14.24 21.32
CA VAL A 107 -9.18 -13.87 21.20
C VAL A 107 -8.37 -15.01 20.57
N ASP A 108 -8.67 -16.27 20.91
CA ASP A 108 -8.01 -17.43 20.34
C ASP A 108 -8.26 -17.58 18.83
N LEU A 109 -9.50 -17.30 18.39
CA LEU A 109 -9.83 -17.29 16.96
C LEU A 109 -9.08 -16.15 16.25
N ALA A 110 -9.05 -14.96 16.85
CA ALA A 110 -8.35 -13.81 16.29
C ALA A 110 -6.83 -14.04 16.14
N GLN A 111 -6.22 -14.73 17.10
CA GLN A 111 -4.80 -15.10 17.04
C GLN A 111 -4.47 -16.03 15.86
N ILE A 112 -5.47 -16.69 15.27
CA ILE A 112 -5.31 -17.53 14.07
C ILE A 112 -5.73 -16.76 12.81
N MET A 113 -6.87 -16.07 12.86
CA MET A 113 -7.48 -15.46 11.68
C MET A 113 -6.70 -14.24 11.17
N ILE A 114 -6.16 -13.40 12.06
CA ILE A 114 -5.38 -12.21 11.70
C ILE A 114 -4.07 -12.59 10.99
N PRO A 115 -3.22 -13.50 11.50
CA PRO A 115 -2.00 -13.87 10.78
C PRO A 115 -2.29 -14.56 9.44
N ILE A 116 -3.40 -15.31 9.30
CA ILE A 116 -3.83 -15.84 8.00
C ILE A 116 -4.12 -14.71 7.01
N ALA A 117 -4.84 -13.67 7.43
CA ALA A 117 -5.09 -12.48 6.60
C ALA A 117 -3.77 -11.81 6.19
N LEU A 118 -2.83 -11.64 7.12
CA LEU A 118 -1.53 -11.04 6.85
C LEU A 118 -0.66 -11.87 5.88
N ILE A 119 -0.68 -13.20 6.00
CA ILE A 119 -0.04 -14.10 5.04
C ILE A 119 -0.66 -13.95 3.66
N TYR A 120 -1.99 -13.87 3.59
CA TYR A 120 -2.69 -13.66 2.32
C TYR A 120 -2.30 -12.31 1.68
N VAL A 121 -2.30 -11.21 2.45
CA VAL A 121 -1.83 -9.90 1.96
C VAL A 121 -0.40 -9.99 1.43
N SER A 122 0.49 -10.63 2.18
CA SER A 122 1.88 -10.82 1.77
C SER A 122 2.00 -11.59 0.45
N ALA A 123 1.21 -12.66 0.28
CA ALA A 123 1.17 -13.43 -0.96
C ALA A 123 0.65 -12.60 -2.13
N VAL A 124 -0.43 -11.85 -1.93
CA VAL A 124 -1.00 -10.94 -2.96
C VAL A 124 0.02 -9.89 -3.37
N TYR A 125 0.65 -9.21 -2.41
CA TYR A 125 1.65 -8.17 -2.70
C TYR A 125 2.88 -8.76 -3.39
N THR A 126 3.30 -9.97 -3.02
CA THR A 126 4.39 -10.66 -3.74
C THR A 126 4.01 -10.94 -5.19
N LEU A 127 2.77 -11.39 -5.43
CA LEU A 127 2.26 -11.61 -6.79
C LEU A 127 2.13 -10.30 -7.57
N GLU A 128 1.65 -9.22 -6.95
CA GLU A 128 1.54 -7.89 -7.56
C GLU A 128 2.92 -7.33 -7.91
N ALA A 129 3.92 -7.45 -7.01
CA ALA A 129 5.30 -7.04 -7.27
C ALA A 129 5.87 -7.78 -8.49
N VAL A 130 5.72 -9.10 -8.55
CA VAL A 130 6.17 -9.90 -9.70
C VAL A 130 5.40 -9.52 -10.96
N TYR A 131 4.08 -9.38 -10.88
CA TYR A 131 3.25 -9.05 -12.03
C TYR A 131 3.57 -7.66 -12.60
N HIS A 132 3.70 -6.65 -11.75
CA HIS A 132 3.93 -5.26 -12.18
C HIS A 132 5.35 -4.99 -12.65
N TRP A 133 6.31 -5.84 -12.29
CA TRP A 133 7.60 -5.87 -12.94
C TRP A 133 7.48 -6.09 -14.46
N TYR A 134 6.63 -7.04 -14.87
CA TYR A 134 6.39 -7.37 -16.28
C TYR A 134 5.30 -6.49 -16.91
N LYS A 135 4.25 -6.15 -16.16
CA LYS A 135 3.10 -5.39 -16.63
C LYS A 135 2.82 -4.18 -15.71
N PRO A 136 3.49 -3.04 -15.93
CA PRO A 136 3.35 -1.84 -15.11
C PRO A 136 1.90 -1.37 -14.99
N VAL A 137 1.58 -0.76 -13.85
CA VAL A 137 0.26 -0.20 -13.56
C VAL A 137 -0.04 0.93 -14.57
N PRO A 138 -1.26 1.00 -15.13
CA PRO A 138 -1.66 2.08 -16.05
C PRO A 138 -1.41 3.49 -15.50
N MET A 139 -1.62 3.69 -14.20
CA MET A 139 -1.41 4.95 -13.50
C MET A 139 0.05 5.44 -13.53
N LEU A 140 1.02 4.52 -13.59
CA LEU A 140 2.45 4.84 -13.70
C LEU A 140 2.79 5.44 -15.07
N PHE A 141 2.03 5.11 -16.12
CA PHE A 141 2.19 5.73 -17.43
C PHE A 141 1.58 7.13 -17.47
N GLU A 142 0.38 7.32 -16.90
CA GLU A 142 -0.25 8.66 -16.82
C GLU A 142 0.67 9.63 -16.05
N ALA A 143 1.26 9.21 -14.92
CA ALA A 143 2.16 10.05 -14.13
C ALA A 143 3.46 10.44 -14.87
N LEU A 144 4.05 9.51 -15.63
CA LEU A 144 5.26 9.78 -16.42
C LEU A 144 4.99 10.61 -17.68
N GLU A 145 3.79 10.52 -18.26
CA GLU A 145 3.37 11.39 -19.35
C GLU A 145 3.10 12.81 -18.84
N GLU A 146 2.47 12.96 -17.68
CA GLU A 146 2.28 14.26 -17.02
C GLU A 146 3.61 14.93 -16.61
N GLU A 147 4.58 14.17 -16.07
CA GLU A 147 5.94 14.70 -15.79
C GLU A 147 6.67 15.16 -17.06
N LYS A 148 6.48 14.48 -18.19
CA LYS A 148 7.10 14.87 -19.47
C LYS A 148 6.43 16.07 -20.12
N GLU A 149 5.12 16.26 -19.92
CA GLU A 149 4.37 17.41 -20.44
C GLU A 149 4.55 18.67 -19.57
N ASN A 150 4.97 18.55 -18.31
CA ASN A 150 5.26 19.67 -17.41
C ASN A 150 6.66 19.57 -16.74
N PRO A 151 7.77 19.88 -17.46
CA PRO A 151 9.13 19.74 -16.93
C PRO A 151 9.52 20.74 -15.83
N GLN A 152 8.61 21.56 -15.30
CA GLN A 152 8.94 22.74 -14.49
C GLN A 152 8.87 22.56 -12.96
N GLU A 153 8.59 21.37 -12.44
CA GLU A 153 8.59 21.11 -10.99
C GLU A 153 9.58 20.02 -10.57
N GLU A 154 10.83 20.07 -11.06
CA GLU A 154 11.95 19.41 -10.36
C GLU A 154 13.11 20.39 -10.13
N VAL A 155 13.18 20.84 -8.87
CA VAL A 155 14.38 21.15 -8.07
C VAL A 155 15.36 22.18 -8.67
N ASN A 156 15.48 23.33 -8.01
CA ASN A 156 16.65 24.21 -8.10
C ASN A 156 17.63 23.81 -6.98
N PRO A 157 18.62 22.93 -7.22
CA PRO A 157 19.75 22.78 -6.32
C PRO A 157 20.76 23.89 -6.63
N ASP A 158 21.48 24.35 -5.60
CA ASP A 158 22.60 25.28 -5.67
C ASP A 158 22.27 26.78 -5.81
N VAL A 159 22.11 27.43 -4.65
CA VAL A 159 22.92 28.62 -4.36
C VAL A 159 23.55 28.40 -3.00
N ASP A 160 24.71 27.74 -3.00
CA ASP A 160 25.62 27.68 -1.86
C ASP A 160 26.70 28.77 -2.03
N ASP A 161 26.90 29.51 -0.94
CA ASP A 161 28.12 30.16 -0.46
C ASP A 161 28.87 31.27 -1.26
N ASN A 162 28.92 32.44 -0.60
CA ASN A 162 29.98 33.45 -0.53
C ASN A 162 30.60 34.08 -1.81
N SER A 163 30.35 35.39 -2.00
CA SER A 163 31.44 36.34 -2.29
C SER A 163 31.04 37.81 -2.05
N ASN A 164 31.89 38.49 -1.27
CA ASN A 164 32.24 39.92 -1.29
C ASN A 164 31.41 40.94 -0.48
N GLN A 165 31.98 41.24 0.69
CA GLN A 165 32.24 42.60 1.15
C GLN A 165 32.48 43.57 -0.02
N GLU A 166 31.84 44.74 -0.01
CA GLU A 166 32.50 46.05 0.13
C GLU A 166 31.57 47.22 -0.24
N ASN A 167 31.61 48.22 0.66
CA ASN A 167 31.60 49.66 0.40
C ASN A 167 30.31 50.50 0.37
N LYS A 168 30.33 51.43 1.34
CA LYS A 168 30.04 52.88 1.27
C LYS A 168 28.58 53.33 1.47
N GLU A 169 28.27 53.97 2.60
CA GLU A 169 28.49 55.40 2.93
C GLU A 169 27.45 56.32 2.27
N GLU A 170 26.91 57.22 3.10
CA GLU A 170 26.25 58.50 2.75
C GLU A 170 24.83 58.48 2.14
N ASN A 171 23.80 58.63 2.98
CA ASN A 171 23.21 59.94 3.35
C ASN A 171 22.01 59.77 4.29
#